data_AF-K8NWY8-F1
#
_entry.id   AF-K8NWY8-F1
#
_cell.length_a   1.000
_cell.length_b   1.000
_cell.length_c   1.000
_cell.angle_alpha   90.00
_cell.angle_beta   90.00
_cell.angle_gamma   90.00
#
_symmetry.space_group_name_H-M   'P 1'
#
loop_
_entity.id
_entity.type
_entity.pdbx_description
1 polymer ?
#
loop_
_entity_poly.entity_id
_entity_poly.type
_entity_poly.pdbx_seq_one_letter_code
_entity_poly.pdbx_strand_id
1 'polypeptide(L)'
;MMGAYEHALAYTKTRKQFGKPIASYQLVQDLLVRMLGNITTCLGLVVRLAQAQDEGVYRHEHSALAKATCTYRMREVVGWARELLGGNGIVLDYNIGRFVADAEAIYSYEGTREMNSLVTARAITGLSAFV
;
A
#
# COMPACT_ATOMS: atom_id res chain seq x y z
N MET A 1 4.91 -1.46 2.00
CA MET A 1 3.64 -1.90 2.63
C MET A 1 3.81 -3.11 3.57
N MET A 2 4.44 -4.22 3.16
CA MET A 2 4.49 -5.47 3.96
C MET A 2 5.19 -5.29 5.32
N GLY A 3 6.37 -4.65 5.33
CA GLY A 3 7.08 -4.36 6.59
C GLY A 3 6.31 -3.45 7.55
N ALA A 4 5.53 -2.49 7.05
CA ALA A 4 4.67 -1.65 7.89
C ALA A 4 3.52 -2.45 8.52
N TYR A 5 2.95 -3.40 7.76
CA TYR A 5 1.94 -4.32 8.27
C TYR A 5 2.48 -5.25 9.35
N GLU A 6 3.61 -5.90 9.11
CA GLU A 6 4.23 -6.80 10.08
C GLU A 6 4.59 -6.07 11.37
N HIS A 7 5.12 -4.85 11.24
CA HIS A 7 5.43 -3.99 12.38
C HIS A 7 4.17 -3.66 13.21
N ALA A 8 3.09 -3.22 12.56
CA ALA A 8 1.83 -2.93 13.24
C ALA A 8 1.18 -4.18 13.84
N LEU A 9 1.23 -5.32 13.16
CA LEU A 9 0.73 -6.60 13.67
C LEU A 9 1.48 -7.03 14.94
N ALA A 10 2.81 -6.92 14.96
CA ALA A 10 3.61 -7.22 16.13
C ALA A 10 3.29 -6.28 17.30
N TYR A 11 3.16 -4.98 17.02
CA TYR A 11 2.77 -3.99 18.03
C TYR A 11 1.40 -4.28 18.63
N THR A 12 0.39 -4.56 17.79
CA THR A 12 -0.98 -4.80 18.25
C THR A 12 -1.13 -6.06 19.11
N LYS A 13 -0.30 -7.08 18.87
CA LYS A 13 -0.26 -8.31 19.68
C LYS A 13 0.40 -8.12 21.06
N THR A 14 1.30 -7.15 21.20
CA THR A 14 2.08 -6.93 22.43
C THR A 14 1.51 -5.80 23.29
N ARG A 15 0.99 -4.72 22.66
CA ARG A 15 0.37 -3.60 23.35
C ARG A 15 -0.95 -4.02 23.99
N LYS A 16 -1.14 -3.71 25.27
CA LYS A 16 -2.38 -3.99 26.01
C LYS A 16 -3.14 -2.70 26.33
N GLN A 17 -4.46 -2.75 26.20
CA GLN A 17 -5.41 -1.78 26.74
C GLN A 17 -6.60 -2.55 27.32
N PHE A 18 -7.25 -1.97 28.34
CA PHE A 18 -8.36 -2.62 29.06
C PHE A 18 -8.11 -4.11 29.39
N GLY A 19 -6.89 -4.41 29.86
CA GLY A 19 -6.50 -5.75 30.33
C GLY A 19 -6.12 -6.78 29.27
N LYS A 20 -6.21 -6.49 27.97
CA LYS A 20 -5.90 -7.46 26.90
C LYS A 20 -5.15 -6.85 25.71
N PRO A 21 -4.51 -7.67 24.83
CA PRO A 21 -3.86 -7.17 23.63
C PRO A 21 -4.82 -6.39 22.72
N ILE A 22 -4.36 -5.30 22.13
CA ILE A 22 -5.22 -4.48 21.26
C ILE A 22 -5.63 -5.22 19.97
N ALA A 23 -4.86 -6.21 19.54
CA ALA A 23 -5.24 -7.13 18.46
C ALA A 23 -6.53 -7.93 18.71
N SER A 24 -7.09 -7.89 19.92
CA SER A 24 -8.37 -8.55 20.27
C SER A 24 -9.61 -7.69 20.04
N TYR A 25 -9.46 -6.44 19.60
CA TYR A 25 -10.59 -5.54 19.31
C TYR A 25 -10.97 -5.60 17.83
N GLN A 26 -12.29 -5.57 17.56
CA GLN A 26 -12.85 -5.71 16.21
C GLN A 26 -12.29 -4.68 15.23
N LEU A 27 -12.21 -3.41 15.62
CA LEU A 27 -11.71 -2.34 14.74
C LEU A 27 -10.21 -2.45 14.46
N VAL A 28 -9.43 -3.01 15.39
CA VAL A 28 -8.01 -3.31 15.14
C VAL A 28 -7.88 -4.46 14.13
N GLN A 29 -8.70 -5.50 14.27
CA GLN A 29 -8.71 -6.62 13.34
C GLN A 29 -9.20 -6.21 11.95
N ASP A 30 -10.19 -5.32 11.85
CA ASP A 30 -10.65 -4.76 10.57
C ASP A 30 -9.50 -4.11 9.81
N LEU A 31 -8.74 -3.22 10.46
CA LEU A 31 -7.58 -2.57 9.84
C LEU A 31 -6.54 -3.61 9.42
N LEU A 32 -6.20 -4.57 10.27
CA LEU A 32 -5.23 -5.62 9.94
C LEU A 32 -5.66 -6.46 8.73
N VAL A 33 -6.95 -6.80 8.61
CA VAL A 33 -7.49 -7.56 7.48
C VAL A 33 -7.49 -6.71 6.21
N ARG A 34 -7.89 -5.44 6.29
CA ARG A 34 -7.83 -4.50 5.15
C ARG A 34 -6.40 -4.33 4.64
N MET A 35 -5.44 -4.23 5.55
CA MET A 35 -4.02 -4.16 5.21
C MET A 35 -3.56 -5.41 4.47
N LEU A 36 -3.87 -6.60 5.01
CA LEU A 36 -3.49 -7.88 4.40
C LEU A 36 -4.17 -8.08 3.03
N GLY A 37 -5.43 -7.69 2.89
CA GLY A 37 -6.15 -7.70 1.63
C GLY A 37 -5.46 -6.85 0.57
N ASN A 38 -5.15 -5.59 0.89
CA ASN A 38 -4.42 -4.69 0.00
C ASN A 38 -3.05 -5.26 -0.42
N ILE A 39 -2.29 -5.83 0.52
CA ILE A 39 -0.99 -6.46 0.23
C ILE A 39 -1.16 -7.64 -0.74
N THR A 40 -2.11 -8.53 -0.45
CA THR A 40 -2.36 -9.74 -1.25
C THR A 40 -2.82 -9.38 -2.66
N THR A 41 -3.72 -8.41 -2.80
CA THR A 41 -4.17 -7.89 -4.10
C THR A 41 -3.01 -7.30 -4.89
N CYS A 42 -2.16 -6.47 -4.26
CA CYS A 42 -1.01 -5.89 -4.93
C CYS A 42 0.00 -6.95 -5.38
N LEU A 43 0.25 -7.95 -4.53
CA LEU A 43 1.13 -9.07 -4.88
C LEU A 43 0.60 -9.85 -6.08
N GLY A 44 -0.69 -10.18 -6.10
CA GLY A 44 -1.32 -10.86 -7.24
C GLY A 44 -1.21 -10.05 -8.53
N LEU A 45 -1.41 -8.73 -8.45
CA LEU A 45 -1.28 -7.82 -9.60
C LEU A 45 0.15 -7.84 -10.18
N VAL A 46 1.18 -7.70 -9.34
CA VAL A 46 2.57 -7.66 -9.81
C VAL A 46 3.07 -9.04 -10.27
N VAL A 47 2.58 -10.13 -9.67
CA VAL A 47 2.85 -11.49 -10.16
C VAL A 47 2.28 -11.69 -11.55
N ARG A 48 1.02 -11.28 -11.80
CA ARG A 48 0.45 -11.38 -13.15
C ARG A 48 1.19 -10.51 -14.15
N LEU A 49 1.62 -9.30 -13.75
CA LEU A 49 2.43 -8.44 -14.60
C LEU A 49 3.75 -9.10 -14.97
N ALA A 50 4.45 -9.70 -14.01
CA ALA A 50 5.70 -10.43 -14.27
C ALA A 50 5.48 -11.61 -15.24
N GLN A 51 4.43 -12.41 -15.03
CA GLN A 51 4.07 -13.50 -15.95
C GLN A 51 3.78 -12.98 -17.36
N ALA A 52 3.04 -11.89 -17.50
CA ALA A 52 2.76 -11.28 -18.81
C ALA A 52 4.03 -10.74 -19.48
N GLN A 53 5.02 -10.30 -18.69
CA GLN A 53 6.33 -9.89 -19.19
C GLN A 53 7.13 -11.09 -19.71
N ASP A 54 7.15 -12.19 -18.97
CA ASP A 54 7.80 -13.44 -19.38
C ASP A 54 7.14 -14.05 -20.63
N GLU A 55 5.80 -13.96 -20.73
CA GLU A 55 5.01 -14.36 -21.91
C GLU A 55 5.23 -13.44 -23.13
N GLY A 56 5.87 -12.28 -22.97
CA GLY A 56 6.07 -11.30 -24.03
C GLY A 56 4.79 -10.56 -24.45
N VAL A 57 3.72 -10.62 -23.64
CA VAL A 57 2.41 -9.98 -23.93
C VAL A 57 2.16 -8.72 -23.09
N TYR A 58 3.15 -8.28 -22.32
CA TYR A 58 3.04 -7.05 -21.53
C TYR A 58 3.04 -5.80 -22.40
N ARG A 59 2.44 -4.72 -21.86
CA ARG A 59 2.42 -3.39 -22.45
C ARG A 59 2.73 -2.36 -21.37
N HIS A 60 3.23 -1.18 -21.75
CA HIS A 60 3.66 -0.16 -20.79
C HIS A 60 2.53 0.31 -19.86
N GLU A 61 1.30 0.36 -20.34
CA GLU A 61 0.12 0.70 -19.55
C GLU A 61 -0.19 -0.34 -18.46
N HIS A 62 0.25 -1.60 -18.59
CA HIS A 62 0.12 -2.58 -17.51
C HIS A 62 1.04 -2.20 -16.33
N SER A 63 2.27 -1.76 -16.61
CA SER A 63 3.20 -1.25 -15.60
C SER A 63 2.66 0.01 -14.94
N ALA A 64 2.07 0.92 -15.73
CA ALA A 64 1.46 2.14 -15.20
C ALA A 64 0.29 1.85 -14.25
N LEU A 65 -0.61 0.95 -14.64
CA LEU A 65 -1.72 0.49 -13.81
C LEU A 65 -1.23 -0.15 -12.50
N ALA A 66 -0.23 -1.04 -12.60
CA ALA A 66 0.35 -1.70 -11.45
C ALA A 66 0.99 -0.71 -10.48
N LYS A 67 1.81 0.22 -11.00
CA LYS A 67 2.46 1.27 -10.20
C LYS A 67 1.42 2.10 -9.47
N ALA A 68 0.48 2.71 -10.18
CA ALA A 68 -0.55 3.55 -9.58
C ALA A 68 -1.31 2.79 -8.50
N THR A 69 -1.74 1.56 -8.80
CA THR A 69 -2.51 0.73 -7.88
C THR A 69 -1.75 0.37 -6.62
N CYS A 70 -0.54 -0.17 -6.78
CA CYS A 70 0.27 -0.59 -5.65
C CYS A 70 0.69 0.59 -4.77
N THR A 71 0.99 1.76 -5.35
CA THR A 71 1.42 2.91 -4.54
C THR A 71 0.29 3.56 -3.76
N TYR A 72 -0.93 3.68 -4.32
CA TYR A 72 -2.04 4.23 -3.53
C TYR A 72 -2.48 3.25 -2.42
N ARG A 73 -2.52 1.94 -2.71
CA ARG A 73 -2.80 0.89 -1.71
C ARG A 73 -1.72 0.83 -0.63
N MET A 74 -0.45 1.00 -1.00
CA MET A 74 0.65 1.10 -0.04
C MET A 74 0.43 2.25 0.93
N ARG A 75 0.04 3.43 0.42
CA ARG A 75 -0.21 4.61 1.23
C ARG A 75 -1.33 4.36 2.25
N GLU A 76 -2.42 3.72 1.83
CA GLU A 76 -3.49 3.28 2.74
C GLU A 76 -2.98 2.34 3.83
N VAL A 77 -2.26 1.28 3.46
CA VAL A 77 -1.71 0.29 4.40
C VAL A 77 -0.80 0.96 5.43
N VAL A 78 0.10 1.83 4.98
CA VAL A 78 1.03 2.53 5.87
C VAL A 78 0.30 3.54 6.76
N GLY A 79 -0.74 4.20 6.26
CA GLY A 79 -1.62 5.06 7.05
C GLY A 79 -2.30 4.30 8.18
N TRP A 80 -2.91 3.14 7.89
CA TRP A 80 -3.54 2.29 8.91
C TRP A 80 -2.52 1.69 9.89
N ALA A 81 -1.32 1.33 9.43
CA ALA A 81 -0.26 0.90 10.31
C ALA A 81 0.09 1.99 11.34
N ARG A 82 0.24 3.25 10.87
CA ARG A 82 0.52 4.39 11.74
C ARG A 82 -0.65 4.70 12.69
N GLU A 83 -1.89 4.51 12.25
CA GLU A 83 -3.09 4.64 13.07
C GLU A 83 -3.13 3.60 14.21
N LEU A 84 -2.82 2.33 13.90
CA LEU A 84 -2.80 1.22 14.88
C LEU A 84 -1.79 1.44 16.02
N LEU A 85 -0.75 2.24 15.79
CA LEU A 85 0.22 2.60 16.82
C LEU A 85 -0.25 3.78 17.69
N GLY A 86 -1.31 4.49 17.31
CA GLY A 86 -1.84 5.64 18.04
C GLY A 86 -0.82 6.77 18.19
N GLY A 87 -0.64 7.27 19.42
CA GLY A 87 0.37 8.29 19.72
C GLY A 87 1.81 7.83 19.42
N ASN A 88 2.10 6.54 19.66
CA ASN A 88 3.39 5.95 19.31
C ASN A 88 3.61 5.90 17.78
N GLY A 89 2.56 6.08 16.99
CA GLY A 89 2.69 6.17 15.54
C GLY A 89 3.24 7.51 15.05
N ILE A 90 3.37 8.51 15.92
CA ILE A 90 3.95 9.83 15.60
C ILE A 90 5.44 9.88 15.95
N VAL A 91 5.83 9.26 17.05
CA VAL A 91 7.21 9.36 17.54
C VAL A 91 8.14 8.47 16.72
N LEU A 92 9.38 8.92 16.54
CA LEU A 92 10.34 8.26 15.65
C LEU A 92 10.80 6.89 16.17
N ASP A 93 10.77 6.67 17.48
CA ASP A 93 11.27 5.45 18.14
C ASP A 93 10.56 4.18 17.70
N TYR A 94 9.28 4.29 17.28
CA TYR A 94 8.51 3.15 16.79
C TYR A 94 8.67 2.94 15.27
N ASN A 95 9.54 3.68 14.59
CA ASN A 95 9.92 3.50 13.19
C ASN A 95 8.79 3.54 12.14
N ILE A 96 7.53 3.72 12.52
CA ILE A 96 6.43 3.74 11.56
C ILE A 96 6.44 5.00 10.69
N GLY A 97 6.90 6.12 11.25
CA GLY A 97 7.06 7.38 10.52
C GLY A 97 8.01 7.27 9.33
N ARG A 98 9.05 6.42 9.41
CA ARG A 98 9.93 6.12 8.28
C ARG A 98 9.15 5.51 7.12
N PHE A 99 8.33 4.49 7.39
CA PHE A 99 7.52 3.85 6.35
C PHE A 99 6.53 4.83 5.71
N VAL A 100 5.99 5.79 6.48
CA VAL A 100 5.14 6.87 5.95
C VAL A 100 5.94 7.73 4.97
N ALA A 101 7.11 8.21 5.35
CA ALA A 101 7.96 9.03 4.49
C ALA A 101 8.37 8.29 3.20
N ASP A 102 8.80 7.03 3.33
CA ASP A 102 9.18 6.20 2.18
C ASP A 102 7.99 5.97 1.22
N ALA A 103 6.79 5.77 1.77
CA ALA A 103 5.59 5.57 0.96
C ALA A 103 5.22 6.81 0.16
N GLU A 104 5.35 8.02 0.72
CA GLU A 104 5.09 9.28 0.02
C GLU A 104 6.11 9.53 -1.10
N ALA A 105 7.38 9.17 -0.90
CA ALA A 105 8.41 9.27 -1.92
C ALA A 105 8.09 8.37 -3.12
N ILE A 106 7.82 7.09 -2.88
CA ILE A 106 7.51 6.09 -3.92
C ILE A 106 6.18 6.40 -4.62
N TYR A 107 5.20 6.97 -3.91
CA TYR A 107 3.96 7.43 -4.52
C TYR A 107 4.19 8.51 -5.59
N SER A 108 5.18 9.38 -5.35
CA SER A 108 5.44 10.58 -6.15
C SER A 108 6.38 10.35 -7.33
N TYR A 109 7.52 9.69 -7.13
CA TYR A 109 8.52 9.49 -8.18
C TYR A 109 8.13 8.41 -9.20
N GLU A 110 8.87 8.35 -10.32
CA GLU A 110 8.61 7.45 -11.47
C GLU A 110 7.18 7.60 -12.05
N GLY A 111 6.79 8.87 -12.21
CA GLY A 111 5.45 9.29 -12.63
C GLY A 111 4.46 9.26 -11.47
N THR A 112 3.75 10.35 -11.21
CA THR A 112 2.76 10.39 -10.12
C THR A 112 1.63 9.37 -10.36
N ARG A 113 0.83 9.10 -9.32
CA ARG A 113 -0.38 8.28 -9.45
C ARG A 113 -1.30 8.83 -10.53
N GLU A 114 -1.46 10.15 -10.61
CA GLU A 114 -2.26 10.85 -11.62
C GLU A 114 -1.73 10.57 -13.03
N MET A 115 -0.43 10.75 -13.25
CA MET A 115 0.18 10.50 -14.57
C MET A 115 0.04 9.04 -15.02
N ASN A 116 0.32 8.08 -14.14
CA ASN A 116 0.15 6.67 -14.44
C ASN A 116 -1.33 6.30 -14.71
N SER A 117 -2.26 6.95 -14.01
CA SER A 117 -3.70 6.76 -14.25
C SER A 117 -4.09 7.27 -15.64
N LEU A 118 -3.57 8.43 -16.07
CA LEU A 118 -3.84 8.99 -17.40
C LEU A 118 -3.24 8.14 -18.52
N VAL A 119 -2.03 7.56 -18.32
CA VAL A 119 -1.43 6.61 -19.28
C VAL A 119 -2.36 5.41 -19.50
N THR A 120 -2.87 4.84 -18.40
CA THR A 120 -3.79 3.70 -18.45
C THR A 120 -5.13 4.10 -19.07
N ALA A 121 -5.67 5.26 -18.70
CA ALA A 121 -6.93 5.79 -19.23
C ALA A 121 -6.86 5.98 -20.76
N ARG A 122 -5.76 6.54 -21.27
CA ARG A 122 -5.55 6.68 -22.72
C ARG A 122 -5.55 5.32 -23.41
N ALA A 123 -4.91 4.30 -22.82
CA ALA A 123 -4.85 2.97 -23.41
C ALA A 123 -6.22 2.29 -23.51
N ILE A 124 -7.11 2.48 -22.52
CA ILE A 124 -8.43 1.85 -22.51
C ILE A 124 -9.51 2.66 -23.26
N THR A 125 -9.36 3.99 -23.36
CA THR A 125 -10.35 4.86 -24.02
C THR A 125 -9.95 5.27 -25.44
N GLY A 126 -8.67 5.20 -25.80
CA GLY A 126 -8.13 5.78 -27.03
C GLY A 126 -8.03 7.31 -27.02
N LEU A 127 -8.42 7.97 -25.92
CA LEU A 127 -8.47 9.43 -25.81
C LEU A 127 -7.39 9.95 -24.86
N SER A 128 -6.58 10.89 -25.33
CA SER A 128 -5.59 11.57 -24.49
C SER A 128 -6.26 12.64 -23.63
N ALA A 129 -5.94 12.63 -22.33
CA ALA A 129 -6.33 13.68 -21.38
C ALA A 129 -5.11 14.35 -20.71
N PHE A 130 -3.94 14.26 -21.35
CA PHE A 130 -2.77 15.07 -21.00
C PHE A 130 -2.98 16.50 -21.54
N VAL A 131 -2.66 17.50 -20.72
CA VAL A 131 -2.61 18.93 -21.11
C VAL A 131 -1.16 19.35 -21.27
#